data_AF-A0A845RKG7-F1
#
_entry.id   AF-A0A845RKG7-F1
#
_cell.length_a   1.000
_cell.length_b   1.000
_cell.length_c   1.000
_cell.angle_alpha   90.00
_cell.angle_beta   90.00
_cell.angle_gamma   90.00
#
_symmetry.space_group_name_H-M   'P 1'
#
loop_
_entity.id
_entity.type
_entity.pdbx_description
1 polymer ?
#
loop_
_entity_poly.entity_id
_entity_poly.type
_entity_poly.pdbx_seq_one_letter_code
_entity_poly.pdbx_strand_id
1 'polypeptide(L)'
;MTVAIITTRNNGIYETAVKSFSTMMDDISKAIFWLHENDCHVVVMESTGKYWIPVFNLMEDSFTLTLANPAFTKTFPDNKTDRRDAKWLAELHRLGLVQPSFIPPKHIRELRDLTRYRHKLIRARSAEKSRIYNILTVCNLMLFCRYRYLREVRHEYYACCPTV
;
A
#
# COMPACT_ATOMS: atom_id res chain seq x y z
N MET A 1 -11.61 -6.88 9.94
CA MET A 1 -10.26 -7.29 10.36
C MET A 1 -10.39 -8.46 11.32
N THR A 2 -9.89 -9.65 10.97
CA THR A 2 -9.95 -10.82 11.86
C THR A 2 -8.58 -11.07 12.45
N VAL A 3 -8.51 -11.24 13.76
CA VAL A 3 -7.26 -11.41 14.52
C VAL A 3 -7.31 -12.77 15.20
N ALA A 4 -6.21 -13.52 15.11
CA ALA A 4 -6.03 -14.79 15.79
C ALA A 4 -4.81 -14.70 16.71
N ILE A 5 -4.95 -15.20 17.94
CA ILE A 5 -3.87 -15.35 18.90
C ILE A 5 -3.65 -16.84 19.10
N ILE A 6 -2.39 -17.28 19.04
CA ILE A 6 -1.99 -18.64 19.38
C ILE A 6 -1.16 -18.58 20.66
N THR A 7 -1.68 -19.16 21.74
CA THR A 7 -1.00 -19.22 23.03
C THR A 7 -0.47 -20.63 23.25
N THR A 8 0.81 -20.75 23.57
CA THR A 8 1.44 -22.03 23.92
C THR A 8 1.31 -22.24 25.42
N ARG A 9 0.55 -23.25 25.85
CA ARG A 9 0.58 -23.68 27.26
C ARG A 9 1.78 -24.59 27.52
N ASN A 10 2.21 -24.67 28.78
CA ASN A 10 3.37 -25.45 29.23
C ASN A 10 3.35 -26.94 28.83
N ASN A 11 2.21 -27.47 28.42
CA ASN A 11 2.05 -28.88 28.01
C ASN A 11 2.26 -29.11 26.50
N GLY A 12 2.72 -28.11 25.75
CA GLY A 12 2.87 -28.19 24.29
C GLY A 12 1.54 -28.14 23.52
N ILE A 13 0.42 -27.91 24.23
CA ILE A 13 -0.90 -27.69 23.65
C ILE A 13 -1.03 -26.20 23.30
N TYR A 14 -1.46 -25.93 22.07
CA TYR A 14 -1.71 -24.58 21.59
C TYR A 14 -3.21 -24.28 21.63
N GLU A 15 -3.57 -23.16 22.26
CA GLU A 15 -4.93 -22.64 22.22
C GLU A 15 -5.00 -21.51 21.21
N THR A 16 -6.05 -21.49 20.39
CA THR A 16 -6.29 -20.42 19.43
C THR A 16 -7.53 -19.63 19.83
N ALA A 17 -7.36 -18.33 20.07
CA ALA A 17 -8.46 -17.39 20.20
C ALA A 17 -8.61 -16.59 18.90
N VAL A 18 -9.83 -16.46 18.38
CA VAL A 18 -10.08 -15.70 17.14
C VAL A 18 -11.20 -14.71 17.38
N LYS A 19 -10.95 -13.44 17.06
CA LYS A 19 -11.93 -12.35 17.20
C LYS A 19 -11.92 -11.48 15.96
N SER A 20 -13.10 -11.04 15.55
CA SER A 20 -13.28 -10.14 14.40
C SER A 20 -13.62 -8.74 14.89
N PHE A 21 -12.99 -7.75 14.26
CA PHE A 21 -13.12 -6.32 14.51
C PHE A 21 -13.45 -5.60 13.20
N SER A 22 -14.12 -4.45 13.28
CA SER A 22 -14.26 -3.54 12.14
C SER A 22 -12.90 -2.97 11.70
N THR A 23 -12.88 -2.27 10.57
CA THR A 23 -11.75 -1.46 10.10
C THR A 23 -11.82 -0.01 10.61
N MET A 24 -12.82 0.33 11.42
CA MET A 24 -12.94 1.62 12.10
C MET A 24 -11.90 1.79 13.20
N MET A 25 -11.50 3.04 13.46
CA MET A 25 -10.42 3.38 14.40
C MET A 25 -10.68 2.88 15.83
N ASP A 26 -11.91 3.00 16.31
CA ASP A 26 -12.31 2.53 17.65
C ASP A 26 -12.15 1.01 17.79
N ASP A 27 -12.51 0.26 16.75
CA ASP A 27 -12.42 -1.19 16.74
C ASP A 27 -10.97 -1.68 16.57
N ILE A 28 -10.11 -0.94 15.88
CA ILE A 28 -8.67 -1.19 15.86
C ILE A 28 -8.09 -1.00 17.26
N SER A 29 -8.51 0.04 17.98
CA SER A 29 -8.07 0.28 19.36
C SER A 29 -8.54 -0.84 20.30
N LYS A 30 -9.77 -1.33 20.14
CA LYS A 30 -10.26 -2.53 20.86
C LYS A 30 -9.45 -3.78 20.54
N ALA A 31 -8.99 -3.93 19.29
CA ALA A 31 -8.12 -5.05 18.91
C ALA A 31 -6.77 -4.97 19.60
N ILE A 32 -6.16 -3.78 19.66
CA ILE A 32 -4.90 -3.53 20.40
C ILE A 32 -5.07 -3.85 21.87
N PHE A 33 -6.15 -3.36 22.50
CA PHE A 33 -6.44 -3.65 23.90
C PHE A 33 -6.59 -5.16 24.15
N TRP A 34 -7.35 -5.84 23.28
CA TRP A 34 -7.52 -7.29 23.36
C TRP A 34 -6.20 -8.07 23.21
N LEU A 35 -5.26 -7.60 22.37
CA LEU A 35 -3.93 -8.19 22.25
C LEU A 35 -3.11 -8.01 23.54
N HIS A 36 -3.18 -6.85 24.17
CA HIS A 36 -2.52 -6.58 25.46
C HIS A 36 -3.11 -7.43 26.60
N GLU A 37 -4.44 -7.57 26.67
CA GLU A 37 -5.10 -8.43 27.67
C GLU A 37 -4.67 -9.91 27.58
N ASN A 38 -4.18 -10.34 26.42
CA ASN A 38 -3.73 -11.71 26.18
C ASN A 38 -2.19 -11.84 26.16
N ASP A 39 -1.47 -10.85 26.70
CA ASP A 39 0.01 -10.82 26.78
C ASP A 39 0.70 -11.08 25.42
N CYS A 40 0.11 -10.59 24.33
CA CYS A 40 0.68 -10.74 23.01
C CYS A 40 1.77 -9.69 22.77
N HIS A 41 2.97 -10.11 22.38
CA HIS A 41 4.11 -9.19 22.10
C HIS A 41 4.49 -9.11 20.62
N VAL A 42 4.07 -10.10 19.82
CA VAL A 42 4.47 -10.26 18.42
C VAL A 42 3.23 -10.39 17.57
N VAL A 43 3.13 -9.55 16.53
CA VAL A 43 1.97 -9.50 15.65
C VAL A 43 2.41 -9.67 14.22
N VAL A 44 1.74 -10.58 13.50
CA VAL A 44 1.92 -10.80 12.07
C VAL A 44 0.72 -10.26 11.29
N MET A 45 0.99 -9.55 10.20
CA MET A 45 -0.05 -8.96 9.35
C MET A 45 0.21 -9.32 7.88
N GLU A 46 -0.83 -9.58 7.10
CA GLU A 46 -0.68 -9.79 5.66
C GLU A 46 -0.62 -8.43 4.93
N SER A 47 0.31 -8.28 3.97
CA SER A 47 0.48 -7.05 3.20
C SER A 47 -0.54 -6.88 2.05
N THR A 48 -1.82 -7.15 2.32
CA THR A 48 -2.88 -7.08 1.30
C THR A 48 -3.37 -5.64 1.13
N GLY A 49 -2.96 -4.99 0.04
CA GLY A 49 -3.37 -3.62 -0.29
C GLY A 49 -2.81 -2.57 0.67
N LYS A 50 -3.61 -1.52 0.96
CA LYS A 50 -3.22 -0.39 1.82
C LYS A 50 -3.73 -0.48 3.26
N TYR A 51 -4.59 -1.47 3.58
CA TYR A 51 -5.35 -1.50 4.82
C TYR A 51 -4.53 -1.91 6.05
N TRP A 52 -3.38 -2.57 5.85
CA TRP A 52 -2.45 -2.88 6.93
C TRP A 52 -1.76 -1.62 7.48
N ILE A 53 -1.59 -0.57 6.68
CA ILE A 53 -0.83 0.65 7.03
C ILE A 53 -1.37 1.32 8.31
N PRO A 54 -2.67 1.68 8.42
CA PRO A 54 -3.18 2.34 9.63
C PRO A 54 -3.04 1.46 10.88
N VAL A 55 -3.23 0.15 10.75
CA VAL A 55 -3.12 -0.78 11.89
C VAL A 55 -1.65 -0.93 12.31
N PHE A 56 -0.74 -1.08 11.35
CA PHE A 56 0.70 -1.13 11.59
C PHE A 56 1.18 0.13 12.31
N ASN A 57 0.78 1.31 11.84
CA ASN A 57 1.19 2.58 12.44
C ASN A 57 0.71 2.74 13.89
N LEU A 58 -0.44 2.16 14.26
CA LEU A 58 -0.96 2.22 15.63
C LEU A 58 -0.30 1.19 16.56
N MET A 59 0.23 0.10 16.00
CA MET A 59 0.84 -1.00 16.76
C MET A 59 2.37 -0.94 16.82
N GLU A 60 3.02 -0.13 15.97
CA GLU A 60 4.48 -0.09 15.79
C GLU A 60 5.24 0.22 17.09
N ASP A 61 4.67 1.02 17.97
CA ASP A 61 5.30 1.41 19.24
C ASP A 61 5.08 0.38 20.36
N SER A 62 4.10 -0.52 20.23
CA SER A 62 3.67 -1.44 21.29
C SER A 62 4.01 -2.91 21.03
N PHE A 63 4.23 -3.31 19.78
CA PHE A 63 4.40 -4.72 19.39
C PHE A 63 5.57 -4.90 18.43
N THR A 64 6.16 -6.10 18.44
CA THR A 64 7.07 -6.53 17.38
C THR A 64 6.27 -6.94 16.16
N LEU A 65 6.30 -6.12 15.10
CA LEU A 65 5.48 -6.32 13.91
C LEU A 65 6.23 -7.07 12.81
N THR A 66 5.57 -8.08 12.23
CA THR A 66 6.02 -8.77 11.02
C THR A 66 4.98 -8.60 9.92
N LEU A 67 5.40 -8.06 8.78
CA LEU A 67 4.53 -7.94 7.61
C LEU A 67 4.81 -9.08 6.62
N ALA A 68 3.84 -9.96 6.44
CA ALA A 68 3.93 -11.13 5.57
C ALA A 68 3.53 -10.78 4.13
N ASN A 69 4.32 -11.27 3.17
CA ASN A 69 3.98 -11.13 1.75
C ASN A 69 2.95 -12.21 1.36
N PRO A 70 1.77 -11.82 0.82
CA PRO A 70 0.71 -12.75 0.44
C PRO A 70 1.13 -13.77 -0.62
N ALA A 71 2.21 -13.52 -1.38
CA ALA A 71 2.73 -14.48 -2.35
C ALA A 71 3.23 -15.78 -1.69
N PHE A 72 3.70 -15.73 -0.44
CA PHE A 72 4.27 -16.87 0.27
C PHE A 72 3.36 -17.46 1.36
N THR A 73 2.25 -16.78 1.69
CA THR A 73 1.30 -17.20 2.73
C THR A 73 -0.02 -17.73 2.19
N LYS A 74 -0.19 -17.84 0.87
CA LYS A 74 -1.37 -18.43 0.24
C LYS A 74 -1.35 -19.95 0.39
N THR A 75 -2.36 -20.52 1.03
CA THR A 75 -2.38 -21.98 1.27
C THR A 75 -3.75 -22.64 1.12
N PHE A 76 -4.83 -21.92 0.82
CA PHE A 76 -6.16 -22.54 0.68
C PHE A 76 -6.79 -22.30 -0.70
N PRO A 77 -6.85 -23.34 -1.55
CA PRO A 77 -7.59 -23.31 -2.82
C PRO A 77 -9.11 -23.24 -2.62
N ASP A 78 -9.65 -23.93 -1.61
CA ASP A 78 -11.09 -24.03 -1.33
C ASP A 78 -11.46 -23.60 0.09
N ASN A 79 -12.61 -22.93 0.26
CA ASN A 79 -13.21 -22.50 1.54
C ASN A 79 -12.35 -21.53 2.37
N LYS A 80 -11.77 -20.53 1.71
CA LYS A 80 -11.10 -19.38 2.33
C LYS A 80 -12.08 -18.61 3.22
N THR A 81 -11.73 -18.43 4.49
CA THR A 81 -12.48 -17.59 5.43
C THR A 81 -11.49 -16.77 6.24
N ASP A 82 -11.82 -15.51 6.54
CA ASP A 82 -10.93 -14.60 7.27
C ASP A 82 -10.44 -15.18 8.60
N ARG A 83 -11.26 -16.02 9.26
CA ARG A 83 -10.89 -16.71 10.51
C ARG A 83 -9.82 -17.79 10.31
N ARG A 84 -9.93 -18.58 9.24
CA ARG A 84 -8.93 -19.61 8.90
C ARG A 84 -7.63 -18.98 8.44
N ASP A 85 -7.72 -17.91 7.64
CA ASP A 85 -6.54 -17.19 7.16
C ASP A 85 -5.76 -16.56 8.32
N ALA A 86 -6.44 -15.91 9.26
CA ALA A 86 -5.81 -15.33 10.44
C ALA A 86 -5.10 -16.41 11.30
N LYS A 87 -5.77 -17.54 11.54
CA LYS A 87 -5.17 -18.66 12.30
C LYS A 87 -3.96 -19.22 11.57
N TRP A 88 -4.07 -19.45 10.27
CA TRP A 88 -3.00 -20.01 9.45
C TRP A 88 -1.78 -19.11 9.41
N LEU A 89 -1.98 -17.80 9.26
CA LEU A 89 -0.88 -16.84 9.27
C LEU A 89 -0.14 -16.83 10.62
N ALA A 90 -0.89 -16.89 11.73
CA ALA A 90 -0.29 -16.99 13.06
C ALA A 90 0.50 -18.29 13.25
N GLU A 91 0.00 -19.42 12.73
CA GLU A 91 0.66 -20.72 12.78
C GLU A 91 1.98 -20.70 11.98
N LEU A 92 1.96 -20.16 10.76
CA LEU A 92 3.15 -19.99 9.93
C LEU A 92 4.21 -19.12 10.61
N HIS A 93 3.78 -18.02 11.24
CA HIS A 93 4.69 -17.12 11.95
C HIS A 93 5.32 -17.79 13.16
N ARG A 94 4.53 -18.54 13.94
CA ARG A 94 5.01 -19.35 15.07
C ARG A 94 6.07 -20.36 14.64
N LEU A 95 5.92 -20.97 13.47
CA LEU A 95 6.90 -21.91 12.89
C LEU A 95 8.12 -21.23 12.26
N GLY A 96 8.18 -19.89 12.23
CA GLY A 96 9.27 -19.14 11.60
C GLY A 96 9.25 -19.21 10.06
N LEU A 97 8.13 -19.61 9.46
CA LEU A 97 7.99 -19.78 8.01
C LEU A 97 7.58 -18.49 7.28
N VAL A 98 7.24 -17.43 8.03
CA VAL A 98 6.87 -16.14 7.47
C VAL A 98 8.12 -15.32 7.17
N GLN A 99 8.37 -15.07 5.90
CA GLN A 99 9.41 -14.12 5.48
C GLN A 99 8.93 -12.67 5.74
N PRO A 100 9.63 -11.88 6.56
CA PRO A 100 9.26 -10.49 6.82
C PRO A 100 9.50 -9.63 5.57
N SER A 101 8.50 -8.83 5.20
CA SER A 101 8.64 -7.77 4.21
C SER A 101 9.37 -6.59 4.83
N PHE A 102 10.31 -6.00 4.09
CA PHE A 102 11.03 -4.82 4.56
C PHE A 102 10.12 -3.60 4.66
N ILE A 103 10.08 -3.01 5.86
CA ILE A 103 9.39 -1.75 6.14
C ILE A 103 10.44 -0.73 6.58
N PRO A 104 10.63 0.39 5.86
CA PRO A 104 11.55 1.43 6.28
C PRO A 104 11.11 2.06 7.61
N PRO A 105 12.05 2.65 8.37
CA PRO A 105 11.71 3.45 9.54
C PRO A 105 10.70 4.55 9.23
N LYS A 106 9.90 4.93 10.23
CA LYS A 106 8.81 5.92 10.10
C LYS A 106 9.20 7.19 9.36
N HIS A 107 10.32 7.82 9.72
CA HIS A 107 10.79 9.05 9.07
C HIS A 107 11.08 8.86 7.57
N ILE A 108 11.60 7.69 7.15
CA ILE A 108 11.80 7.38 5.73
C ILE A 108 10.46 7.16 5.02
N ARG A 109 9.50 6.49 5.68
CA ARG A 109 8.15 6.27 5.10
C ARG A 109 7.43 7.59 4.84
N GLU A 110 7.46 8.51 5.81
CA GLU A 110 6.87 9.85 5.69
C GLU A 110 7.47 10.62 4.50
N LEU A 111 8.80 10.63 4.36
CA LEU A 111 9.48 11.25 3.21
C LEU A 111 9.12 10.57 1.87
N ARG A 112 8.99 9.24 1.86
CA ARG A 112 8.58 8.49 0.65
C ARG A 112 7.16 8.82 0.22
N ASP A 113 6.25 9.05 1.16
CA ASP A 113 4.87 9.40 0.84
C ASP A 113 4.78 10.81 0.25
N LEU A 114 5.51 11.78 0.81
CA LEU A 114 5.61 13.13 0.24
C LEU A 114 6.21 13.13 -1.17
N THR A 115 7.31 12.41 -1.37
CA THR A 115 7.98 12.35 -2.69
C THR A 115 7.14 11.62 -3.74
N ARG A 116 6.44 10.54 -3.37
CA ARG A 116 5.47 9.85 -4.24
C ARG A 116 4.32 10.77 -4.61
N TYR A 117 3.77 11.52 -3.64
CA TYR A 117 2.66 12.44 -3.90
C TYR A 117 3.09 13.57 -4.85
N ARG A 118 4.26 14.18 -4.62
CA ARG A 118 4.85 15.15 -5.55
C ARG A 118 5.00 14.58 -6.96
N HIS A 119 5.52 13.36 -7.08
CA HIS A 119 5.65 12.69 -8.38
C HIS A 119 4.31 12.50 -9.09
N LYS A 120 3.27 12.11 -8.33
CA LYS A 120 1.90 11.97 -8.84
C LYS A 120 1.37 13.31 -9.37
N LEU A 121 1.55 14.41 -8.64
CA LEU A 121 1.13 15.74 -9.07
C LEU A 121 1.89 16.22 -10.33
N ILE A 122 3.20 15.98 -10.39
CA ILE A 122 4.01 16.32 -11.57
C ILE A 122 3.50 15.58 -12.81
N ARG A 123 3.22 14.27 -12.68
CA ARG A 123 2.66 13.47 -13.78
C ARG A 123 1.27 13.94 -14.17
N ALA A 124 0.41 14.27 -13.21
CA ALA A 124 -0.93 14.80 -13.48
C ALA A 124 -0.86 16.13 -14.24
N ARG A 125 0.03 17.05 -13.84
CA ARG A 125 0.27 18.31 -14.55
C ARG A 125 0.75 18.09 -15.98
N SER A 126 1.71 17.19 -16.19
CA SER A 126 2.20 16.89 -17.54
C SER A 126 1.12 16.27 -18.41
N ALA A 127 0.32 15.36 -17.86
CA ALA A 127 -0.82 14.77 -18.57
C ALA A 127 -1.86 15.84 -18.95
N GLU A 128 -2.13 16.80 -18.06
CA GLU A 128 -3.06 17.88 -18.35
C GLU A 128 -2.55 18.83 -19.43
N LYS A 129 -1.26 19.14 -19.44
CA LYS A 129 -0.63 19.87 -20.55
C LYS A 129 -0.83 19.15 -21.88
N SER A 130 -0.59 17.84 -21.93
CA SER A 130 -0.82 17.04 -23.14
C SER A 130 -2.29 17.07 -23.59
N ARG A 131 -3.26 17.01 -22.67
CA ARG A 131 -4.68 17.14 -23.00
C ARG A 131 -5.01 18.50 -23.61
N ILE A 132 -4.49 19.58 -23.03
CA ILE A 132 -4.67 20.94 -23.56
C ILE A 132 -4.07 21.04 -24.97
N TYR A 133 -2.85 20.53 -25.18
CA TYR A 133 -2.23 20.51 -26.52
C TYR A 133 -3.10 19.75 -27.54
N ASN A 134 -3.65 18.60 -27.16
CA ASN A 134 -4.54 17.83 -28.03
C ASN A 134 -5.81 18.62 -28.38
N ILE A 135 -6.47 19.25 -27.40
CA ILE A 135 -7.68 20.06 -27.64
C ILE A 135 -7.38 21.21 -28.59
N LEU A 136 -6.30 21.95 -28.36
CA LEU A 136 -5.91 23.07 -29.21
C LEU A 136 -5.56 22.63 -30.63
N THR A 137 -4.98 21.44 -30.78
CA THR A 137 -4.68 20.84 -32.09
C THR A 137 -5.97 20.49 -32.84
N VAL A 138 -6.94 19.85 -32.17
CA VAL A 138 -8.27 19.54 -32.74
C VAL A 138 -9.02 20.81 -33.16
N CYS A 139 -8.88 21.91 -32.40
CA CYS A 139 -9.47 23.20 -32.72
C CYS A 139 -8.70 23.99 -33.80
N ASN A 140 -7.63 23.45 -34.40
CA ASN A 140 -6.73 24.15 -35.34
C ASN A 140 -6.10 25.43 -34.78
N LEU A 141 -5.99 25.57 -33.45
CA LEU A 141 -5.40 26.72 -32.77
C LEU A 141 -3.90 26.49 -32.49
N MET A 142 -3.16 25.88 -33.43
CA MET A 142 -1.78 25.41 -33.26
C MET A 142 -0.92 26.39 -32.44
N LEU A 143 -0.70 26.05 -31.16
CA LEU A 143 0.34 26.68 -30.37
C LEU A 143 1.66 26.05 -30.79
N PHE A 144 2.31 26.61 -31.81
CA PHE A 144 3.77 26.49 -31.96
C PHE A 144 4.44 27.22 -30.80
N CYS A 145 4.35 26.67 -29.58
CA CYS A 145 5.16 27.12 -28.46
C CYS A 145 6.57 26.55 -28.64
N ARG A 146 7.27 27.03 -29.68
CA ARG A 146 8.72 26.99 -29.71
C ARG A 146 9.18 28.02 -28.67
N TYR A 147 9.58 27.57 -27.50
CA TYR A 147 10.54 28.31 -26.68
C TYR A 147 11.85 28.42 -27.49
N ARG A 148 11.88 29.33 -28.46
CA ARG A 148 13.09 29.70 -29.19
C ARG A 148 13.01 31.19 -29.46
N TYR A 149 13.66 31.92 -28.55
CA TYR A 149 14.35 33.18 -28.72
C TYR A 149 14.12 33.87 -30.08
N LEU A 150 13.59 35.10 -30.01
CA LEU A 150 13.61 36.12 -31.05
C LEU A 150 14.89 36.07 -31.89
N ARG A 151 14.78 35.70 -33.17
CA ARG A 151 15.60 36.25 -34.26
C ARG A 151 15.01 35.88 -35.63
N GLU A 152 14.45 36.91 -36.25
CA GLU A 152 14.61 37.28 -37.67
C GLU A 152 14.35 36.24 -38.79
N VAL A 153 13.26 36.53 -39.52
CA VAL A 153 13.13 36.55 -41.00
C VAL A 153 13.52 35.29 -41.79
N ARG A 154 12.52 34.56 -42.30
CA ARG A 154 12.20 34.50 -43.75
C ARG A 154 11.02 33.55 -44.02
N HIS A 155 10.22 33.98 -44.99
CA HIS A 155 9.13 33.23 -45.59
C HIS A 155 9.62 31.90 -46.15
N GLU A 156 9.12 30.79 -45.60
CA GLU A 156 9.14 29.49 -46.25
C GLU A 156 7.99 28.69 -45.64
N TYR A 157 6.85 28.71 -46.33
CA TYR A 157 5.66 27.94 -45.95
C TYR A 157 5.89 26.48 -46.36
N TYR A 158 6.34 25.66 -45.41
CA TYR A 158 6.31 24.21 -45.56
C TYR A 158 5.11 23.64 -44.78
N ALA A 159 4.08 23.23 -45.52
CA ALA A 159 2.98 22.44 -44.98
C ALA A 159 3.34 20.95 -45.09
N CYS A 160 3.57 20.31 -43.94
CA CYS A 160 3.62 18.86 -43.84
C CYS A 160 2.36 18.42 -43.10
N CYS A 161 1.49 17.66 -43.77
CA CYS A 161 0.36 16.97 -43.17
C CYS A 161 0.78 15.51 -42.98
N PRO A 162 1.37 15.11 -41.84
CA PRO A 162 1.52 13.71 -41.54
C PRO A 162 0.19 13.28 -40.94
N THR A 163 -0.62 12.62 -41.76
CA THR A 163 -1.77 11.78 -41.37
C THR A 163 -3.03 12.50 -40.82
N VAL A 164 -4.13 12.33 -41.57
CA VAL A 164 -5.33 11.68 -41.01
C VAL A 164 -4.92 10.32 -40.46
#